data_AF-A0A2G8THJ0-F1
#
_entry.id   AF-A0A2G8THJ0-F1
#
_cell.length_a   1.000
_cell.length_b   1.000
_cell.length_c   1.000
_cell.angle_alpha   90.00
_cell.angle_beta   90.00
_cell.angle_gamma   90.00
#
_symmetry.space_group_name_H-M   'P 1'
#
loop_
_entity.id
_entity.type
_entity.pdbx_description
1 polymer ?
#
loop_
_entity_poly.entity_id
_entity_poly.type
_entity_poly.pdbx_seq_one_letter_code
_entity_poly.pdbx_strand_id
1 'polypeptide(L)'
;MSDSNEQGFRVLTQQDGLADDSGTAWNVQLTRLLRNTDRYSWGNWTLDPTIKVGAVGYFNPTDTQFQAAQTNIDPPKLNFPSTVDWHLEQGDVKQSSVGVEFDVPYLDPTTGVKVSVGVKSKWEFGTKGSLTSSGSAFGVEYIEDPANFMLAHYDKMLKIAKEYNKATGNEIDQGFGMITKVWLTDGCVNVGSRQDKSEFSITGSVDGVMAMTGGDQSASLKGSYKNVSSADNIEKRIFPSKANEIIGPNIQPVAYAYEFASFAGKVVIPRWIGETPYLNLWFDNGGSYIVNATVTYTARNEQVTRQVRVSGGQDSQITGIPLDATNFDIRMDFTAGDTQFLRVSNPLNTWELGRGHIKLTGWWPGRSGAAWV
;
A
#
# COMPACT_ATOMS: atom_id res chain seq x y z
N MET A 1 37.88 17.44 -8.39
CA MET A 1 37.55 17.60 -6.96
C MET A 1 36.08 17.31 -6.83
N SER A 2 35.77 16.31 -6.01
CA SER A 2 34.49 15.60 -5.96
C SER A 2 33.45 16.34 -5.12
N ASP A 3 32.34 16.72 -5.75
CA ASP A 3 31.10 17.04 -5.04
C ASP A 3 30.29 15.74 -4.90
N SER A 4 30.17 15.27 -3.66
CA SER A 4 29.37 14.11 -3.29
C SER A 4 27.89 14.49 -3.19
N ASN A 5 27.08 13.90 -4.07
CA ASN A 5 25.62 13.83 -3.95
C ASN A 5 25.23 13.00 -2.72
N GLU A 6 24.97 13.65 -1.58
CA GLU A 6 24.19 13.05 -0.50
C GLU A 6 22.70 13.23 -0.82
N GLN A 7 22.09 12.23 -1.46
CA GLN A 7 20.65 12.01 -1.37
C GLN A 7 20.36 11.43 0.03
N GLY A 8 20.31 12.31 1.03
CA GLY A 8 19.98 11.96 2.40
C GLY A 8 18.54 11.45 2.51
N PHE A 9 18.39 10.24 3.03
CA PHE A 9 17.11 9.71 3.49
C PHE A 9 16.47 10.71 4.46
N ARG A 10 15.28 11.21 4.12
CA ARG A 10 14.49 12.04 5.04
C ARG A 10 13.94 11.13 6.13
N VAL A 11 14.50 11.21 7.34
CA VAL A 11 13.86 10.69 8.55
C VAL A 11 12.54 11.44 8.71
N LEU A 12 11.43 10.79 8.37
CA LEU A 12 10.11 11.31 8.67
C LEU A 12 9.97 11.37 10.19
N THR A 13 9.61 12.54 10.71
CA THR A 13 9.49 12.82 12.15
C THR A 13 8.75 11.74 12.93
N GLN A 14 9.31 11.43 14.11
CA GLN A 14 8.81 10.59 15.19
C GLN A 14 7.27 10.63 15.36
N GLN A 15 6.62 9.46 15.42
CA GLN A 15 5.21 9.36 15.79
C GLN A 15 5.05 9.09 17.29
N ASP A 16 4.19 9.88 17.93
CA ASP A 16 3.57 9.53 19.21
C ASP A 16 2.74 8.23 19.06
N GLY A 17 2.70 7.38 20.10
CA GLY A 17 1.83 6.20 20.13
C GLY A 17 2.49 4.82 19.93
N LEU A 18 3.82 4.72 19.82
CA LEU A 18 4.54 3.43 19.72
C LEU A 18 4.47 2.53 20.97
N ALA A 19 3.72 2.94 21.99
CA ALA A 19 3.49 2.18 23.21
C ALA A 19 2.34 1.16 23.09
N ASP A 20 1.53 1.23 22.04
CA ASP A 20 0.39 0.33 21.87
C ASP A 20 0.80 -1.06 21.30
N ASP A 21 0.27 -2.12 21.91
CA ASP A 21 0.44 -3.53 21.52
C ASP A 21 -0.44 -3.95 20.33
N SER A 22 -1.39 -3.12 19.92
CA SER A 22 -2.28 -3.39 18.79
C SER A 22 -1.57 -3.48 17.44
N GLY A 23 -0.35 -2.96 17.32
CA GLY A 23 0.40 -2.90 16.05
C GLY A 23 0.01 -1.74 15.13
N THR A 24 -0.94 -0.90 15.54
CA THR A 24 -1.50 0.20 14.73
C THR A 24 -0.44 1.20 14.26
N ALA A 25 0.38 1.71 15.19
CA ALA A 25 1.43 2.68 14.86
C ALA A 25 2.49 2.08 13.92
N TRP A 26 2.77 0.79 14.05
CA TRP A 26 3.69 0.08 13.15
C TRP A 26 3.10 -0.13 11.77
N ASN A 27 1.80 -0.42 11.69
CA ASN A 27 1.10 -0.55 10.41
C ASN A 27 1.06 0.75 9.61
N VAL A 28 0.92 1.89 10.29
CA VAL A 28 1.04 3.22 9.67
C VAL A 28 2.42 3.41 9.03
N GLN A 29 3.50 3.03 9.73
CA GLN A 29 4.85 3.16 9.21
C GLN A 29 5.12 2.20 8.05
N LEU A 30 4.73 0.92 8.17
CA LEU A 30 4.82 -0.05 7.09
C LEU A 30 4.07 0.43 5.84
N THR A 31 2.86 0.95 6.01
CA THR A 31 2.08 1.53 4.92
C THR A 31 2.84 2.67 4.23
N ARG A 32 3.49 3.56 4.97
CA ARG A 32 4.29 4.63 4.37
C ARG A 32 5.47 4.10 3.56
N LEU A 33 6.17 3.08 4.06
CA LEU A 33 7.28 2.45 3.34
C LEU A 33 6.81 1.76 2.06
N LEU A 34 5.73 0.98 2.13
CA LEU A 34 5.14 0.32 0.96
C LEU A 34 4.70 1.33 -0.12
N ARG A 35 4.22 2.51 0.29
CA ARG A 35 3.82 3.56 -0.65
C ARG A 35 4.96 4.24 -1.40
N ASN A 36 6.21 4.05 -0.96
CA ASN A 36 7.36 4.47 -1.75
C ASN A 36 7.52 3.64 -3.04
N THR A 37 6.98 2.41 -3.08
CA THR A 37 7.03 1.51 -4.24
C THR A 37 5.67 1.37 -4.93
N ASP A 38 4.59 1.16 -4.17
CA ASP A 38 3.21 1.15 -4.67
C ASP A 38 2.33 2.10 -3.84
N ARG A 39 2.08 3.31 -4.38
CA ARG A 39 1.37 4.41 -3.69
C ARG A 39 -0.02 4.05 -3.16
N TYR A 40 -0.64 2.97 -3.65
CA TYR A 40 -1.99 2.56 -3.27
C TYR A 40 -2.03 1.42 -2.25
N SER A 41 -0.87 0.93 -1.83
CA SER A 41 -0.77 -0.16 -0.88
C SER A 41 -1.12 0.27 0.55
N TRP A 42 -1.60 -0.70 1.30
CA TRP A 42 -1.79 -0.70 2.75
C TRP A 42 -0.97 -1.83 3.36
N GLY A 43 -0.35 -1.58 4.51
CA GLY A 43 0.40 -2.59 5.25
C GLY A 43 -0.52 -3.54 6.02
N ASN A 44 -0.05 -4.77 6.24
CA ASN A 44 -0.61 -5.72 7.19
C ASN A 44 0.46 -6.15 8.20
N TRP A 45 0.82 -5.22 9.10
CA TRP A 45 1.86 -5.42 10.11
C TRP A 45 1.57 -6.62 11.01
N THR A 46 0.31 -6.79 11.42
CA THR A 46 -0.13 -7.86 12.32
C THR A 46 -0.19 -9.23 11.64
N LEU A 47 -0.07 -9.27 10.31
CA LEU A 47 -0.19 -10.47 9.49
C LEU A 47 -1.56 -11.14 9.70
N ASP A 48 -2.62 -10.32 9.78
CA ASP A 48 -3.99 -10.77 9.99
C ASP A 48 -4.46 -11.64 8.80
N PRO A 49 -4.83 -12.92 9.03
CA PRO A 49 -5.27 -13.83 7.97
C PRO A 49 -6.65 -13.48 7.39
N THR A 50 -7.38 -12.55 8.00
CA THR A 50 -8.66 -12.05 7.45
C THR A 50 -8.46 -11.07 6.29
N ILE A 51 -7.25 -10.53 6.14
CA ILE A 51 -6.85 -9.70 4.99
C ILE A 51 -6.53 -10.62 3.82
N LYS A 52 -7.53 -10.81 2.97
CA LYS A 52 -7.49 -11.64 1.76
C LYS A 52 -8.30 -11.00 0.64
N VAL A 53 -8.01 -11.37 -0.61
CA VAL A 53 -8.80 -10.89 -1.76
C VAL A 53 -10.27 -11.25 -1.57
N GLY A 54 -11.14 -10.28 -1.85
CA GLY A 54 -12.58 -10.42 -1.69
C GLY A 54 -13.08 -10.21 -0.27
N ALA A 55 -12.22 -10.01 0.72
CA ALA A 55 -12.66 -9.65 2.06
C ALA A 55 -13.39 -8.30 2.00
N VAL A 56 -14.66 -8.31 2.41
CA VAL A 56 -15.50 -7.11 2.54
C VAL A 56 -15.39 -6.61 3.96
N GLY A 57 -15.38 -5.30 4.14
CA GLY A 57 -15.31 -4.72 5.47
C GLY A 57 -15.27 -3.21 5.41
N TYR A 58 -14.87 -2.62 6.53
CA TYR A 58 -14.59 -1.20 6.58
C TYR A 58 -13.13 -0.94 6.97
N PHE A 59 -12.61 0.16 6.47
CA PHE A 59 -11.23 0.57 6.62
C PHE A 59 -11.18 2.01 7.10
N ASN A 60 -10.34 2.27 8.10
CA ASN A 60 -10.06 3.62 8.57
C ASN A 60 -8.66 4.05 8.12
N PRO A 61 -8.54 5.05 7.23
CA PRO A 61 -7.24 5.56 6.75
C PRO A 61 -6.34 6.12 7.85
N THR A 62 -6.93 6.55 8.97
CA THR A 62 -6.19 7.23 10.05
C THR A 62 -5.33 6.26 10.86
N ASP A 63 -5.89 5.10 11.21
CA ASP A 63 -5.22 4.05 11.99
C ASP A 63 -4.73 2.90 11.10
N THR A 64 -5.05 2.93 9.80
CA THR A 64 -4.69 1.91 8.80
C THR A 64 -5.22 0.51 9.10
N GLN A 65 -6.29 0.40 9.89
CA GLN A 65 -6.89 -0.88 10.23
C GLN A 65 -8.04 -1.25 9.29
N PHE A 66 -7.98 -2.49 8.80
CA PHE A 66 -9.09 -3.15 8.14
C PHE A 66 -9.88 -3.98 9.15
N GLN A 67 -11.20 -3.86 9.11
CA GLN A 67 -12.09 -4.68 9.90
C GLN A 67 -13.00 -5.48 8.97
N ALA A 68 -12.73 -6.78 8.90
CA ALA A 68 -13.47 -7.70 8.05
C ALA A 68 -14.91 -7.85 8.54
N ALA A 69 -15.85 -7.69 7.63
CA ALA A 69 -17.23 -8.11 7.81
C ALA A 69 -17.36 -9.59 7.42
N GLN A 70 -18.16 -10.34 8.18
CA GLN A 70 -18.51 -11.70 7.78
C GLN A 70 -19.41 -11.65 6.54
N THR A 71 -18.97 -12.29 5.46
CA THR A 71 -19.68 -12.29 4.18
C THR A 71 -19.44 -13.59 3.42
N ASN A 72 -20.37 -13.90 2.54
CA ASN A 72 -20.36 -14.98 1.57
C ASN A 72 -20.29 -14.42 0.13
N ILE A 73 -19.75 -13.21 -0.02
CA ILE A 73 -19.34 -12.64 -1.30
C ILE A 73 -17.95 -13.20 -1.65
N ASP A 74 -17.86 -13.89 -2.78
CA ASP A 74 -16.62 -14.51 -3.26
C ASP A 74 -16.36 -14.09 -4.72
N PRO A 75 -15.43 -13.14 -4.95
CA PRO A 75 -15.10 -12.68 -6.29
C PRO A 75 -14.19 -13.65 -7.05
N PRO A 76 -14.23 -13.66 -8.39
CA PRO A 76 -13.23 -14.37 -9.17
C PRO A 76 -11.85 -13.73 -8.92
N LYS A 77 -10.91 -14.55 -8.46
CA LYS A 77 -9.54 -14.14 -8.18
C LYS A 77 -8.54 -14.76 -9.14
N LEU A 78 -7.54 -13.99 -9.51
CA LEU A 78 -6.38 -14.40 -10.29
C LEU A 78 -5.16 -14.43 -9.38
N ASN A 79 -4.29 -15.42 -9.61
CA ASN A 79 -3.12 -15.66 -8.77
C ASN A 79 -1.87 -15.69 -9.64
N PHE A 80 -0.85 -14.94 -9.24
CA PHE A 80 0.44 -14.89 -9.89
C PHE A 80 1.54 -15.21 -8.87
N PRO A 81 2.42 -16.19 -9.15
CA PRO A 81 3.55 -16.46 -8.28
C PRO A 81 4.50 -15.26 -8.28
N SER A 82 5.08 -14.96 -7.11
CA SER A 82 6.16 -13.97 -7.03
C SER A 82 7.49 -14.64 -7.28
N THR A 83 8.45 -13.87 -7.78
CA THR A 83 9.84 -14.32 -7.97
C THR A 83 10.82 -13.42 -7.22
N VAL A 84 10.32 -12.46 -6.44
CA VAL A 84 11.12 -11.42 -5.79
C VAL A 84 10.67 -11.27 -4.36
N ASP A 85 11.61 -11.33 -3.43
CA ASP A 85 11.42 -11.08 -2.01
C ASP A 85 11.22 -9.60 -1.73
N TRP A 86 10.63 -9.28 -0.58
CA TRP A 86 10.58 -7.91 -0.13
C TRP A 86 11.44 -7.72 1.12
N HIS A 87 11.99 -6.53 1.21
CA HIS A 87 12.77 -6.07 2.34
C HIS A 87 12.56 -4.57 2.47
N LEU A 88 11.99 -4.14 3.59
CA LEU A 88 11.64 -2.76 3.89
C LEU A 88 12.19 -2.41 5.27
N GLU A 89 12.95 -1.33 5.36
CA GLU A 89 13.54 -0.87 6.61
C GLU A 89 13.36 0.63 6.79
N GLN A 90 13.34 1.06 8.05
CA GLN A 90 13.31 2.47 8.43
C GLN A 90 14.14 2.69 9.69
N GLY A 91 14.95 3.76 9.67
CA GLY A 91 15.79 4.18 10.79
C GLY A 91 17.06 3.35 10.94
N ASP A 92 17.63 3.35 12.13
CA ASP A 92 18.90 2.67 12.43
C ASP A 92 18.68 1.17 12.63
N VAL A 93 18.62 0.41 11.52
CA VAL A 93 18.53 -1.06 11.52
C VAL A 93 19.81 -1.65 10.94
N LYS A 94 20.31 -2.70 11.59
CA LYS A 94 21.42 -3.49 11.07
C LYS A 94 21.12 -4.98 11.19
N GLN A 95 21.03 -5.66 10.05
CA GLN A 95 20.91 -7.11 9.99
C GLN A 95 22.29 -7.77 9.87
N SER A 96 22.48 -8.89 10.57
CA SER A 96 23.65 -9.76 10.43
C SER A 96 23.23 -11.23 10.57
N SER A 97 23.92 -12.12 9.87
CA SER A 97 23.63 -13.56 9.91
C SER A 97 24.91 -14.34 10.22
N VAL A 98 24.82 -15.27 11.15
CA VAL A 98 25.94 -16.13 11.57
C VAL A 98 25.53 -17.59 11.60
N GLY A 99 26.43 -18.49 11.21
CA GLY A 99 26.22 -19.93 11.34
C GLY A 99 26.19 -20.34 12.82
N VAL A 100 25.32 -21.28 13.17
CA VAL A 100 25.21 -21.83 14.52
C VAL A 100 25.22 -23.35 14.49
N GLU A 101 25.89 -23.97 15.45
CA GLU A 101 25.80 -25.41 15.68
C GLU A 101 24.66 -25.70 16.66
N PHE A 102 23.91 -26.77 16.41
CA PHE A 102 22.84 -27.22 17.28
C PHE A 102 23.33 -28.37 18.17
N ASP A 103 23.33 -28.15 19.49
CA ASP A 103 23.67 -29.18 20.49
C ASP A 103 22.85 -30.47 20.32
N VAL A 104 21.58 -30.31 19.92
CA VAL A 104 20.68 -31.39 19.53
C VAL A 104 20.26 -31.17 18.08
N PRO A 105 20.45 -32.16 17.18
CA PRO A 105 20.05 -32.04 15.78
C PRO A 105 18.61 -31.56 15.63
N TYR A 106 18.45 -30.47 14.89
CA TYR A 106 17.16 -29.83 14.62
C TYR A 106 16.46 -30.54 13.46
N LEU A 107 15.22 -30.99 13.66
CA LEU A 107 14.42 -31.54 12.56
C LEU A 107 13.85 -30.38 11.75
N ASP A 108 14.38 -30.17 10.54
CA ASP A 108 13.88 -29.13 9.65
C ASP A 108 12.46 -29.49 9.16
N PRO A 109 11.43 -28.67 9.45
CA PRO A 109 10.06 -28.94 9.05
C PRO A 109 9.84 -28.86 7.53
N THR A 110 10.68 -28.14 6.80
CA THR A 110 10.59 -28.00 5.35
C THR A 110 11.04 -29.26 4.62
N THR A 111 12.12 -29.89 5.11
CA THR A 111 12.74 -31.06 4.44
C THR A 111 12.47 -32.40 5.15
N GLY A 112 12.10 -32.36 6.43
CA GLY A 112 11.98 -33.55 7.28
C GLY A 112 13.32 -34.17 7.69
N VAL A 113 14.44 -33.48 7.46
CA VAL A 113 15.80 -33.96 7.73
C VAL A 113 16.35 -33.32 9.01
N LYS A 114 17.11 -34.10 9.80
CA LYS A 114 17.83 -33.57 10.96
C LYS A 114 19.09 -32.83 10.51
N VAL A 115 19.20 -31.56 10.86
CA VAL A 115 20.35 -30.70 10.61
C VAL A 115 21.08 -30.37 11.91
N SER A 116 22.41 -30.42 11.90
CA SER A 116 23.26 -30.08 13.05
C SER A 116 23.83 -28.67 12.98
N VAL A 117 23.69 -28.00 11.84
CA VAL A 117 24.12 -26.63 11.60
C VAL A 117 22.92 -25.84 11.08
N GLY A 118 22.79 -24.61 11.55
CA GLY A 118 21.76 -23.66 11.12
C GLY A 118 22.32 -22.26 10.99
N VAL A 119 21.42 -21.29 10.90
CA VAL A 119 21.75 -19.87 10.84
C VAL A 119 20.96 -19.12 11.90
N LYS A 120 21.60 -18.10 12.48
CA LYS A 120 20.97 -17.09 13.31
C LYS A 120 21.04 -15.74 12.59
N SER A 121 19.89 -15.21 12.20
CA SER A 121 19.76 -13.84 11.72
C SER A 121 19.43 -12.93 12.91
N LYS A 122 20.18 -11.84 13.07
CA LYS A 122 20.07 -10.86 14.16
C LYS A 122 19.87 -9.47 13.57
N TRP A 123 18.92 -8.72 14.14
CA TRP A 123 18.70 -7.31 13.87
C TRP A 123 19.05 -6.50 15.12
N GLU A 124 19.86 -5.48 14.92
CA GLU A 124 20.21 -4.48 15.93
C GLU A 124 19.51 -3.17 15.56
N PHE A 125 18.77 -2.60 16.52
CA PHE A 125 18.03 -1.35 16.32
C PHE A 125 18.68 -0.25 17.15
N GLY A 126 19.32 0.72 16.49
CA GLY A 126 20.00 1.82 17.15
C GLY A 126 19.06 2.74 17.93
N THR A 127 17.89 3.02 17.34
CA THR A 127 16.92 4.01 17.83
C THR A 127 15.51 3.46 18.00
N LYS A 128 14.77 4.01 18.95
CA LYS A 128 13.32 3.81 19.08
C LYS A 128 12.59 4.20 17.80
N GLY A 129 11.65 3.37 17.38
CA GLY A 129 10.85 3.58 16.16
C GLY A 129 11.49 3.04 14.89
N SER A 130 12.74 2.56 14.94
CA SER A 130 13.32 1.80 13.83
C SER A 130 12.55 0.51 13.61
N LEU A 131 12.37 0.10 12.36
CA LEU A 131 11.65 -1.12 12.00
C LEU A 131 12.22 -1.80 10.77
N THR A 132 11.95 -3.10 10.65
CA THR A 132 12.18 -3.92 9.47
C THR A 132 10.95 -4.78 9.18
N SER A 133 10.66 -4.98 7.90
CA SER A 133 9.66 -5.92 7.39
C SER A 133 10.28 -6.62 6.19
N SER A 134 10.49 -7.93 6.32
CA SER A 134 11.18 -8.71 5.30
C SER A 134 10.67 -10.13 5.23
N GLY A 135 10.76 -10.74 4.07
CA GLY A 135 10.39 -12.13 3.90
C GLY A 135 10.32 -12.60 2.45
N SER A 136 9.99 -13.87 2.30
CA SER A 136 9.79 -14.57 1.03
C SER A 136 8.40 -14.28 0.47
N ALA A 137 8.36 -13.76 -0.76
CA ALA A 137 7.09 -13.49 -1.42
C ALA A 137 6.53 -14.77 -2.04
N PHE A 138 5.31 -15.13 -1.65
CA PHE A 138 4.62 -16.29 -2.20
C PHE A 138 3.96 -15.97 -3.55
N GLY A 139 3.32 -14.81 -3.64
CA GLY A 139 2.59 -14.41 -4.84
C GLY A 139 1.68 -13.22 -4.62
N VAL A 140 0.93 -12.88 -5.67
CA VAL A 140 -0.08 -11.84 -5.67
C VAL A 140 -1.41 -12.46 -6.07
N GLU A 141 -2.44 -12.26 -5.25
CA GLU A 141 -3.82 -12.53 -5.65
C GLU A 141 -4.52 -11.19 -5.92
N TYR A 142 -5.38 -11.12 -6.94
CA TYR A 142 -6.19 -9.93 -7.22
C TYR A 142 -7.49 -10.21 -8.00
N ILE A 143 -8.37 -9.21 -8.02
CA ILE A 143 -9.60 -9.16 -8.84
C ILE A 143 -9.32 -8.25 -10.04
N GLU A 144 -9.56 -8.73 -11.27
CA GLU A 144 -9.26 -7.96 -12.50
C GLU A 144 -10.15 -6.71 -12.63
N ASP A 145 -11.44 -6.83 -12.32
CA ASP A 145 -12.41 -5.73 -12.36
C ASP A 145 -13.24 -5.65 -11.07
N PRO A 146 -12.64 -5.14 -9.98
CA PRO A 146 -13.31 -5.10 -8.69
C PRO A 146 -14.50 -4.13 -8.69
N ALA A 147 -14.42 -3.03 -9.45
CA ALA A 147 -15.49 -2.03 -9.49
C ALA A 147 -16.77 -2.61 -10.08
N ASN A 148 -16.69 -3.27 -11.23
CA ASN A 148 -17.87 -3.91 -11.81
C ASN A 148 -18.40 -5.05 -10.94
N PHE A 149 -17.52 -5.84 -10.33
CA PHE A 149 -17.95 -6.90 -9.40
C PHE A 149 -18.71 -6.33 -8.20
N MET A 150 -18.17 -5.29 -7.56
CA MET A 150 -18.77 -4.62 -6.40
C MET A 150 -20.13 -4.00 -6.75
N LEU A 151 -20.24 -3.32 -7.90
CA LEU A 151 -21.49 -2.73 -8.37
C LEU A 151 -22.55 -3.78 -8.71
N ALA A 152 -22.16 -4.90 -9.33
CA ALA A 152 -23.07 -6.01 -9.61
C ALA A 152 -23.64 -6.66 -8.33
N HIS A 153 -22.94 -6.50 -7.20
CA HIS A 153 -23.33 -7.02 -5.88
C HIS A 153 -23.77 -5.92 -4.91
N TYR A 154 -24.11 -4.73 -5.41
CA TYR A 154 -24.37 -3.55 -4.59
C TYR A 154 -25.40 -3.78 -3.48
N ASP A 155 -26.54 -4.43 -3.78
CA ASP A 155 -27.60 -4.65 -2.78
C ASP A 155 -27.13 -5.50 -1.60
N LYS A 156 -26.29 -6.52 -1.86
CA LYS A 156 -25.68 -7.34 -0.81
C LYS A 156 -24.68 -6.53 0.01
N MET A 157 -23.83 -5.74 -0.66
CA MET A 157 -22.85 -4.88 0.01
C MET A 157 -23.54 -3.79 0.84
N LEU A 158 -24.62 -3.19 0.35
CA LEU A 158 -25.42 -2.20 1.06
C LEU A 158 -26.05 -2.79 2.32
N LYS A 159 -26.57 -4.03 2.26
CA LYS A 159 -27.10 -4.71 3.44
C LYS A 159 -26.03 -4.89 4.50
N ILE A 160 -24.84 -5.38 4.13
CA ILE A 160 -23.72 -5.55 5.06
C ILE A 160 -23.29 -4.18 5.61
N ALA A 161 -23.13 -3.17 4.76
CA ALA A 161 -22.73 -1.82 5.18
C ALA A 161 -23.69 -1.24 6.24
N LYS A 162 -25.01 -1.45 6.08
CA LYS A 162 -26.02 -1.05 7.07
C LYS A 162 -25.83 -1.75 8.42
N GLU A 163 -25.48 -3.02 8.44
CA GLU A 163 -25.22 -3.78 9.69
C GLU A 163 -24.04 -3.18 10.48
N TYR A 164 -23.09 -2.54 9.81
CA TYR A 164 -21.93 -1.88 10.42
C TYR A 164 -22.05 -0.36 10.53
N ASN A 165 -23.23 0.22 10.28
CA ASN A 165 -23.46 1.67 10.24
C ASN A 165 -22.52 2.42 9.29
N LYS A 166 -22.25 1.83 8.12
CA LYS A 166 -21.44 2.39 7.02
C LYS A 166 -22.27 2.65 5.77
N ALA A 167 -23.54 2.97 5.95
CA ALA A 167 -24.43 3.35 4.88
C ALA A 167 -25.51 4.29 5.38
N THR A 168 -25.83 5.30 4.57
CA THR A 168 -26.91 6.25 4.82
C THR A 168 -27.98 6.09 3.75
N GLY A 169 -29.20 5.69 4.14
CA GLY A 169 -30.29 5.44 3.19
C GLY A 169 -29.98 4.32 2.20
N ASN A 170 -29.74 4.66 0.94
CA ASN A 170 -29.41 3.72 -0.14
C ASN A 170 -27.98 3.91 -0.67
N GLU A 171 -27.14 4.62 0.08
CA GLU A 171 -25.77 4.97 -0.28
C GLU A 171 -24.80 4.36 0.74
N ILE A 172 -23.72 3.76 0.25
CA ILE A 172 -22.65 3.20 1.08
C ILE A 172 -21.60 4.29 1.33
N ASP A 173 -21.15 4.42 2.57
CA ASP A 173 -20.19 5.44 2.98
C ASP A 173 -18.75 5.07 2.54
N GLN A 174 -17.91 6.09 2.33
CA GLN A 174 -16.49 5.89 2.14
C GLN A 174 -15.84 5.22 3.34
N GLY A 175 -14.82 4.41 3.07
CA GLY A 175 -14.22 3.49 4.03
C GLY A 175 -14.87 2.11 4.05
N PHE A 176 -16.10 1.92 3.57
CA PHE A 176 -16.64 0.57 3.36
C PHE A 176 -16.34 0.06 1.95
N GLY A 177 -16.02 -1.22 1.82
CA GLY A 177 -15.59 -1.77 0.54
C GLY A 177 -14.95 -3.15 0.63
N MET A 178 -14.00 -3.43 -0.26
CA MET A 178 -13.43 -4.74 -0.48
C MET A 178 -11.91 -4.68 -0.70
N ILE A 179 -11.19 -5.67 -0.16
CA ILE A 179 -9.80 -5.93 -0.52
C ILE A 179 -9.73 -6.51 -1.92
N THR A 180 -9.06 -5.81 -2.83
CA THR A 180 -9.06 -6.16 -4.26
C THR A 180 -7.78 -6.85 -4.72
N LYS A 181 -6.71 -6.71 -3.95
CA LYS A 181 -5.40 -7.30 -4.23
C LYS A 181 -4.66 -7.51 -2.92
N VAL A 182 -3.91 -8.61 -2.82
CA VAL A 182 -3.02 -8.88 -1.69
C VAL A 182 -1.68 -9.38 -2.20
N TRP A 183 -0.62 -9.00 -1.50
CA TRP A 183 0.69 -9.60 -1.66
C TRP A 183 0.90 -10.61 -0.53
N LEU A 184 1.08 -11.87 -0.91
CA LEU A 184 1.18 -13.01 0.00
C LEU A 184 2.63 -13.33 0.33
N THR A 185 2.83 -13.83 1.54
CA THR A 185 4.10 -14.37 2.02
C THR A 185 3.93 -15.75 2.62
N ASP A 186 4.98 -16.56 2.50
CA ASP A 186 5.12 -17.83 3.19
C ASP A 186 6.14 -17.85 4.35
N GLY A 187 6.87 -16.75 4.54
CA GLY A 187 7.85 -16.55 5.59
C GLY A 187 8.10 -15.04 5.77
N CYS A 188 7.89 -14.51 6.97
CA CYS A 188 7.98 -13.09 7.23
C CYS A 188 8.42 -12.76 8.65
N VAL A 189 9.22 -11.71 8.79
CA VAL A 189 9.47 -11.00 10.04
C VAL A 189 9.11 -9.52 9.90
N ASN A 190 8.21 -9.05 10.75
CA ASN A 190 7.96 -7.65 11.03
C ASN A 190 8.48 -7.38 12.44
N VAL A 191 9.41 -6.44 12.57
CA VAL A 191 10.07 -6.17 13.86
C VAL A 191 10.24 -4.66 14.02
N GLY A 192 9.76 -4.13 15.14
CA GLY A 192 9.82 -2.71 15.47
C GLY A 192 10.42 -2.47 16.86
N SER A 193 11.35 -1.53 16.96
CA SER A 193 12.02 -1.20 18.20
C SER A 193 11.23 -0.19 19.04
N ARG A 194 10.87 -0.52 20.28
CA ARG A 194 10.17 0.42 21.18
C ARG A 194 11.09 1.26 22.06
N GLN A 195 12.40 1.02 21.98
CA GLN A 195 13.44 1.76 22.70
C GLN A 195 14.73 1.83 21.89
N ASP A 196 15.73 2.55 22.40
CA ASP A 196 17.05 2.60 21.76
C ASP A 196 17.83 1.32 22.05
N LYS A 197 18.71 0.93 21.11
CA LYS A 197 19.65 -0.20 21.23
C LYS A 197 19.00 -1.55 21.55
N SER A 198 17.86 -1.86 20.91
CA SER A 198 17.21 -3.16 21.07
C SER A 198 17.73 -4.19 20.08
N GLU A 199 17.53 -5.48 20.37
CA GLU A 199 17.97 -6.55 19.48
C GLU A 199 16.93 -7.66 19.33
N PHE A 200 16.73 -8.13 18.10
CA PHE A 200 15.92 -9.29 17.78
C PHE A 200 16.75 -10.33 17.03
N SER A 201 16.46 -11.61 17.21
CA SER A 201 17.05 -12.66 16.40
C SER A 201 16.12 -13.84 16.20
N ILE A 202 16.29 -14.50 15.07
CA ILE A 202 15.61 -15.73 14.68
C ILE A 202 16.66 -16.78 14.34
N THR A 203 16.46 -18.02 14.74
CA THR A 203 17.41 -19.11 14.49
C THR A 203 16.68 -20.35 14.00
N GLY A 204 17.27 -21.06 13.04
CA GLY A 204 16.66 -22.24 12.41
C GLY A 204 17.59 -22.85 11.36
N SER A 205 17.02 -23.72 10.51
CA SER A 205 17.74 -24.19 9.32
C SER A 205 18.01 -23.01 8.38
N VAL A 206 19.04 -23.14 7.55
CA VAL A 206 19.44 -22.08 6.60
C VAL A 206 18.28 -21.71 5.70
N ASP A 207 17.69 -22.69 5.02
CA ASP A 207 16.59 -22.45 4.09
C ASP A 207 15.36 -21.85 4.77
N GLY A 208 15.00 -22.36 5.95
CA GLY A 208 13.86 -21.87 6.72
C GLY A 208 14.02 -20.41 7.13
N VAL A 209 15.18 -20.03 7.67
CA VAL A 209 15.43 -18.64 8.11
C VAL A 209 15.64 -17.70 6.92
N MET A 210 16.26 -18.14 5.83
CA MET A 210 16.43 -17.31 4.63
C MET A 210 15.06 -16.95 4.02
N ALA A 211 14.10 -17.87 4.00
CA ALA A 211 12.72 -17.57 3.63
C ALA A 211 12.05 -16.56 4.59
N MET A 212 12.29 -16.68 5.89
CA MET A 212 11.73 -15.74 6.88
C MET A 212 12.27 -14.30 6.74
N THR A 213 13.45 -14.12 6.13
CA THR A 213 14.23 -12.87 6.22
C THR A 213 14.51 -12.19 4.88
N GLY A 214 14.11 -12.83 3.77
CA GLY A 214 14.41 -12.39 2.42
C GLY A 214 15.86 -12.71 2.04
N GLY A 215 16.06 -13.42 0.94
CA GLY A 215 17.39 -13.76 0.43
C GLY A 215 17.34 -14.24 -1.01
N ASP A 216 18.46 -14.12 -1.73
CA ASP A 216 18.57 -14.21 -3.20
C ASP A 216 17.99 -15.48 -3.89
N GLN A 217 17.51 -16.48 -3.14
CA GLN A 217 16.92 -17.73 -3.65
C GLN A 217 15.59 -18.14 -2.98
N SER A 218 14.89 -17.25 -2.27
CA SER A 218 13.84 -17.67 -1.34
C SER A 218 12.44 -17.90 -1.92
N ALA A 219 12.17 -17.55 -3.19
CA ALA A 219 10.83 -17.64 -3.81
C ALA A 219 10.21 -19.06 -3.88
N SER A 220 10.93 -20.12 -3.51
CA SER A 220 10.40 -21.49 -3.38
C SER A 220 10.61 -22.12 -1.99
N LEU A 221 11.23 -21.38 -1.07
CA LEU A 221 11.56 -21.85 0.27
C LEU A 221 10.45 -21.49 1.25
N LYS A 222 10.07 -22.45 2.09
CA LYS A 222 9.05 -22.22 3.12
C LYS A 222 9.68 -21.66 4.38
N GLY A 223 9.16 -20.51 4.82
CA GLY A 223 9.54 -19.90 6.10
C GLY A 223 9.37 -20.85 7.27
N SER A 224 10.43 -21.03 8.05
CA SER A 224 10.37 -21.72 9.34
C SER A 224 11.53 -21.32 10.25
N TYR A 225 11.37 -21.56 11.55
CA TYR A 225 12.41 -21.26 12.54
C TYR A 225 12.30 -22.19 13.75
N LYS A 226 13.43 -22.40 14.43
CA LYS A 226 13.54 -23.19 15.66
C LYS A 226 13.20 -22.38 16.90
N ASN A 227 13.72 -21.16 16.99
CA ASN A 227 13.41 -20.24 18.08
C ASN A 227 13.67 -18.78 17.69
N VAL A 228 13.20 -17.89 18.55
CA VAL A 228 13.46 -16.45 18.47
C VAL A 228 13.97 -15.96 19.82
N SER A 229 14.78 -14.91 19.80
CA SER A 229 15.25 -14.23 21.01
C SER A 229 15.15 -12.72 20.80
N SER A 230 14.73 -12.01 21.85
CA SER A 230 14.67 -10.55 21.88
C SER A 230 15.43 -10.08 23.12
N ALA A 231 16.34 -9.13 22.96
CA ALA A 231 16.79 -8.28 24.05
C ALA A 231 15.95 -7.01 24.00
N ASP A 232 15.54 -6.53 25.18
CA ASP A 232 14.79 -5.28 25.31
C ASP A 232 13.36 -5.27 24.71
N ASN A 233 12.68 -4.12 24.81
CA ASN A 233 11.31 -3.95 24.35
C ASN A 233 11.22 -3.82 22.82
N ILE A 234 10.88 -4.94 22.18
CA ILE A 234 10.64 -5.06 20.73
C ILE A 234 9.20 -5.52 20.48
N GLU A 235 8.55 -4.89 19.50
CA GLU A 235 7.35 -5.44 18.88
C GLU A 235 7.77 -6.37 17.74
N LYS A 236 7.17 -7.56 17.67
CA LYS A 236 7.43 -8.51 16.59
C LYS A 236 6.16 -9.21 16.14
N ARG A 237 6.02 -9.36 14.83
CA ARG A 237 5.02 -10.21 14.17
C ARG A 237 5.76 -11.09 13.18
N ILE A 238 5.59 -12.39 13.33
CA ILE A 238 6.35 -13.39 12.61
C ILE A 238 5.35 -14.35 12.00
N PHE A 239 5.58 -14.74 10.76
CA PHE A 239 4.79 -15.76 10.09
C PHE A 239 5.71 -16.80 9.42
N PRO A 240 5.55 -18.11 9.70
CA PRO A 240 4.58 -18.72 10.62
C PRO A 240 4.71 -18.22 12.07
N SER A 241 3.60 -18.21 12.81
CA SER A 241 3.58 -17.57 14.14
C SER A 241 4.17 -18.43 15.25
N LYS A 242 4.37 -19.73 15.01
CA LYS A 242 4.97 -20.67 15.95
C LYS A 242 6.24 -21.28 15.37
N ALA A 243 7.17 -21.61 16.26
CA ALA A 243 8.39 -22.32 15.91
C ALA A 243 8.07 -23.71 15.34
N ASN A 244 8.91 -24.16 14.41
CA ASN A 244 8.86 -25.47 13.76
C ASN A 244 7.59 -25.70 12.92
N GLU A 245 6.90 -24.63 12.53
CA GLU A 245 5.79 -24.68 11.58
C GLU A 245 6.23 -24.21 10.19
N ILE A 246 5.54 -24.71 9.17
CA ILE A 246 5.65 -24.29 7.78
C ILE A 246 4.24 -24.14 7.20
N ILE A 247 4.12 -23.41 6.10
CA ILE A 247 2.91 -23.48 5.29
C ILE A 247 2.67 -24.89 4.76
N GLY A 248 1.40 -25.27 4.85
CA GLY A 248 0.90 -26.57 4.46
C GLY A 248 -0.63 -26.59 4.47
N PRO A 249 -1.26 -27.77 4.51
CA PRO A 249 -2.72 -27.89 4.42
C PRO A 249 -3.48 -27.06 5.46
N ASN A 250 -2.90 -26.92 6.66
CA ASN A 250 -3.54 -26.25 7.80
C ASN A 250 -3.07 -24.80 8.02
N ILE A 251 -2.02 -24.36 7.32
CA ILE A 251 -1.42 -23.03 7.47
C ILE A 251 -1.27 -22.46 6.06
N GLN A 252 -2.11 -21.49 5.72
CA GLN A 252 -2.13 -20.85 4.40
C GLN A 252 -1.27 -19.58 4.41
N PRO A 253 -0.72 -19.17 3.26
CA PRO A 253 -0.06 -17.87 3.11
C PRO A 253 -0.91 -16.70 3.62
N VAL A 254 -0.25 -15.72 4.22
CA VAL A 254 -0.88 -14.50 4.73
C VAL A 254 -0.44 -13.30 3.91
N ALA A 255 -1.27 -12.27 3.87
CA ALA A 255 -0.93 -11.03 3.20
C ALA A 255 0.03 -10.19 4.06
N TYR A 256 1.11 -9.66 3.49
CA TYR A 256 1.94 -8.62 4.14
C TYR A 256 1.53 -7.20 3.71
N ALA A 257 0.87 -7.08 2.56
CA ALA A 257 0.33 -5.84 2.03
C ALA A 257 -0.95 -6.11 1.22
N TYR A 258 -1.76 -5.08 0.99
CA TYR A 258 -2.99 -5.18 0.19
C TYR A 258 -3.41 -3.86 -0.44
N GLU A 259 -4.32 -3.93 -1.41
CA GLU A 259 -5.07 -2.79 -1.94
C GLU A 259 -6.55 -2.91 -1.57
N PHE A 260 -7.22 -1.77 -1.40
CA PHE A 260 -8.63 -1.69 -1.02
C PHE A 260 -9.39 -0.82 -2.01
N ALA A 261 -10.60 -1.22 -2.39
CA ALA A 261 -11.55 -0.38 -3.11
C ALA A 261 -12.70 -0.02 -2.17
N SER A 262 -13.15 1.23 -2.23
CA SER A 262 -14.20 1.74 -1.35
C SER A 262 -15.37 2.31 -2.13
N PHE A 263 -16.57 2.26 -1.56
CA PHE A 263 -17.73 2.96 -2.10
C PHE A 263 -17.73 4.45 -1.76
N ALA A 264 -18.31 5.26 -2.63
CA ALA A 264 -18.78 6.60 -2.35
C ALA A 264 -20.21 6.72 -2.90
N GLY A 265 -21.19 6.39 -2.06
CA GLY A 265 -22.56 6.17 -2.49
C GLY A 265 -22.65 4.98 -3.44
N LYS A 266 -23.00 5.25 -4.70
CA LYS A 266 -23.09 4.23 -5.78
C LYS A 266 -21.87 4.19 -6.70
N VAL A 267 -20.83 4.96 -6.38
CA VAL A 267 -19.56 4.94 -7.12
C VAL A 267 -18.57 4.05 -6.37
N VAL A 268 -17.76 3.28 -7.08
CA VAL A 268 -16.62 2.57 -6.50
C VAL A 268 -15.35 3.36 -6.80
N ILE A 269 -14.64 3.76 -5.76
CA ILE A 269 -13.30 4.33 -5.83
C ILE A 269 -12.31 3.16 -5.79
N PRO A 270 -11.67 2.81 -6.92
CA PRO A 270 -10.64 1.80 -6.91
C PRO A 270 -9.38 2.33 -6.22
N ARG A 271 -8.58 1.43 -5.63
CA ARG A 271 -7.29 1.78 -5.02
C ARG A 271 -7.41 2.92 -4.00
N TRP A 272 -8.43 2.84 -3.16
CA TRP A 272 -8.79 3.87 -2.19
C TRP A 272 -7.76 3.95 -1.07
N ILE A 273 -7.18 5.14 -0.90
CA ILE A 273 -6.17 5.43 0.13
C ILE A 273 -6.61 6.45 1.18
N GLY A 274 -7.82 7.00 1.06
CA GLY A 274 -8.35 8.04 1.94
C GLY A 274 -9.57 8.74 1.37
N GLU A 275 -10.26 9.51 2.21
CA GLU A 275 -11.47 10.24 1.83
C GLU A 275 -11.25 11.09 0.58
N THR A 276 -12.12 10.88 -0.41
CA THR A 276 -12.11 11.55 -1.70
C THR A 276 -13.52 12.07 -1.97
N PRO A 277 -13.91 13.24 -1.44
CA PRO A 277 -15.28 13.72 -1.51
C PRO A 277 -15.69 14.15 -2.93
N TYR A 278 -14.73 14.58 -3.74
CA TYR A 278 -14.93 15.04 -5.11
C TYR A 278 -13.61 14.98 -5.89
N LEU A 279 -13.71 15.00 -7.21
CA LEU A 279 -12.58 15.19 -8.10
C LEU A 279 -12.22 16.69 -8.18
N ASN A 280 -10.92 16.98 -8.22
CA ASN A 280 -10.35 18.32 -8.38
C ASN A 280 -9.29 18.29 -9.47
N LEU A 281 -9.31 19.30 -10.33
CA LEU A 281 -8.30 19.52 -11.36
C LEU A 281 -7.55 20.81 -11.08
N TRP A 282 -6.26 20.68 -10.80
CA TRP A 282 -5.34 21.78 -10.54
C TRP A 282 -4.56 22.17 -11.78
N PHE A 283 -4.37 23.46 -11.96
CA PHE A 283 -3.54 24.07 -12.98
C PHE A 283 -2.46 24.88 -12.26
N ASP A 284 -1.23 24.36 -12.27
CA ASP A 284 -0.03 25.03 -11.75
C ASP A 284 0.66 25.74 -12.90
N ASN A 285 0.71 27.08 -12.86
CA ASN A 285 1.34 27.86 -13.91
C ASN A 285 2.69 28.45 -13.47
N GLY A 286 3.73 27.62 -13.57
CA GLY A 286 5.12 28.05 -13.42
C GLY A 286 5.67 28.88 -14.59
N GLY A 287 4.85 29.20 -15.60
CA GLY A 287 5.21 30.02 -16.75
C GLY A 287 4.71 31.47 -16.65
N SER A 288 4.92 32.26 -17.71
CA SER A 288 4.46 33.65 -17.79
C SER A 288 3.21 33.85 -18.66
N TYR A 289 2.73 32.80 -19.32
CA TYR A 289 1.55 32.86 -20.18
C TYR A 289 0.26 32.99 -19.36
N ILE A 290 -0.73 33.67 -19.94
CA ILE A 290 -2.11 33.60 -19.46
C ILE A 290 -2.82 32.48 -20.22
N VAL A 291 -3.41 31.53 -19.51
CA VAL A 291 -4.06 30.34 -20.09
C VAL A 291 -5.56 30.38 -19.81
N ASN A 292 -6.38 30.21 -20.85
CA ASN A 292 -7.82 29.97 -20.69
C ASN A 292 -8.08 28.48 -20.87
N ALA A 293 -8.41 27.78 -19.79
CA ALA A 293 -8.71 26.36 -19.81
C ALA A 293 -10.23 26.14 -19.90
N THR A 294 -10.66 25.30 -20.84
CA THR A 294 -12.01 24.76 -20.95
C THR A 294 -11.96 23.26 -20.70
N VAL A 295 -12.71 22.80 -19.70
CA VAL A 295 -12.76 21.40 -19.27
C VAL A 295 -14.16 20.88 -19.48
N THR A 296 -14.27 19.88 -20.34
CA THR A 296 -15.52 19.21 -20.67
C THR A 296 -15.46 17.76 -20.20
N TYR A 297 -16.49 17.27 -19.52
CA TYR A 297 -16.56 15.89 -19.04
C TYR A 297 -18.01 15.38 -19.02
N THR A 298 -18.18 14.07 -18.88
CA THR A 298 -19.49 13.44 -18.68
C THR A 298 -19.70 13.15 -17.19
N ALA A 299 -20.79 13.60 -16.59
CA ALA A 299 -21.20 13.23 -15.23
C ALA A 299 -22.71 12.97 -15.22
N ARG A 300 -23.17 11.93 -14.52
CA ARG A 300 -24.60 11.53 -14.50
C ARG A 300 -25.25 11.43 -15.90
N ASN A 301 -24.48 10.94 -16.87
CA ASN A 301 -24.85 10.84 -18.29
C ASN A 301 -25.09 12.19 -19.01
N GLU A 302 -24.67 13.31 -18.43
CA GLU A 302 -24.75 14.63 -19.04
C GLU A 302 -23.35 15.19 -19.30
N GLN A 303 -23.22 15.98 -20.37
CA GLN A 303 -21.98 16.69 -20.66
C GLN A 303 -21.95 18.01 -19.88
N VAL A 304 -20.87 18.22 -19.14
CA VAL A 304 -20.63 19.41 -18.33
C VAL A 304 -19.39 20.13 -18.83
N THR A 305 -19.47 21.45 -19.00
CA THR A 305 -18.35 22.29 -19.39
C THR A 305 -18.06 23.32 -18.31
N ARG A 306 -16.79 23.45 -17.93
CA ARG A 306 -16.30 24.45 -16.98
C ARG A 306 -15.09 25.17 -17.53
N GLN A 307 -14.93 26.43 -17.15
CA GLN A 307 -13.83 27.27 -17.63
C GLN A 307 -13.09 27.91 -16.48
N VAL A 308 -11.78 28.09 -16.65
CA VAL A 308 -10.93 28.81 -15.70
C VAL A 308 -9.84 29.55 -16.45
N ARG A 309 -9.48 30.74 -15.98
CA ARG A 309 -8.36 31.52 -16.51
C ARG A 309 -7.24 31.51 -15.49
N VAL A 310 -6.04 31.15 -15.93
CA VAL A 310 -4.85 30.99 -15.11
C VAL A 310 -3.80 32.01 -15.55
N SER A 311 -3.44 32.95 -14.69
CA SER A 311 -2.39 33.94 -15.00
C SER A 311 -1.00 33.33 -14.84
N GLY A 312 0.02 33.96 -15.44
CA GLY A 312 1.41 33.53 -15.26
C GLY A 312 1.86 33.63 -13.80
N GLY A 313 2.59 32.62 -13.31
CA GLY A 313 3.05 32.52 -11.93
C GLY A 313 1.93 32.31 -10.90
N GLN A 314 0.73 31.94 -11.33
CA GLN A 314 -0.43 31.73 -10.47
C GLN A 314 -1.06 30.37 -10.70
N ASP A 315 -1.67 29.83 -9.64
CA ASP A 315 -2.38 28.57 -9.71
C ASP A 315 -3.89 28.81 -9.79
N SER A 316 -4.60 27.83 -10.34
CA SER A 316 -6.05 27.82 -10.38
C SER A 316 -6.57 26.39 -10.37
N GLN A 317 -7.85 26.21 -10.07
CA GLN A 317 -8.44 24.88 -9.97
C GLN A 317 -9.91 24.86 -10.37
N ILE A 318 -10.36 23.68 -10.82
CA ILE A 318 -11.77 23.33 -10.96
C ILE A 318 -12.08 22.27 -9.89
N THR A 319 -12.93 22.63 -8.93
CA THR A 319 -13.24 21.81 -7.74
C THR A 319 -14.67 21.31 -7.73
N GLY A 320 -14.96 20.30 -6.90
CA GLY A 320 -16.32 19.79 -6.73
C GLY A 320 -16.84 19.06 -7.96
N ILE A 321 -15.95 18.44 -8.73
CA ILE A 321 -16.34 17.61 -9.86
C ILE A 321 -16.84 16.27 -9.29
N PRO A 322 -18.02 15.76 -9.71
CA PRO A 322 -18.55 14.49 -9.19
C PRO A 322 -17.60 13.32 -9.39
N LEU A 323 -17.61 12.35 -8.48
CA LEU A 323 -16.72 11.16 -8.55
C LEU A 323 -17.03 10.23 -9.71
N ASP A 324 -18.26 10.25 -10.21
CA ASP A 324 -18.70 9.51 -11.41
C ASP A 324 -18.32 10.21 -12.72
N ALA A 325 -17.62 11.34 -12.67
CA ALA A 325 -17.24 12.07 -13.87
C ALA A 325 -16.20 11.29 -14.69
N THR A 326 -16.42 11.21 -16.00
CA THR A 326 -15.61 10.48 -16.98
C THR A 326 -15.39 11.30 -18.24
N ASN A 327 -14.53 10.80 -19.15
CA ASN A 327 -14.32 11.34 -20.50
C ASN A 327 -13.96 12.83 -20.53
N PHE A 328 -12.92 13.20 -19.80
CA PHE A 328 -12.46 14.59 -19.75
C PHE A 328 -11.72 14.95 -21.03
N ASP A 329 -12.12 16.08 -21.62
CA ASP A 329 -11.39 16.81 -22.66
C ASP A 329 -11.03 18.20 -22.12
N ILE A 330 -9.73 18.46 -22.01
CA ILE A 330 -9.17 19.65 -21.40
C ILE A 330 -8.44 20.43 -22.48
N ARG A 331 -9.06 21.52 -22.94
CA ARG A 331 -8.50 22.45 -23.90
C ARG A 331 -7.88 23.63 -23.15
N MET A 332 -6.64 23.98 -23.47
CA MET A 332 -5.91 25.07 -22.83
C MET A 332 -5.39 26.03 -23.90
N ASP A 333 -6.01 27.21 -23.99
CA ASP A 333 -5.63 28.25 -24.95
C ASP A 333 -4.64 29.24 -24.29
N PHE A 334 -3.37 29.20 -24.69
CA PHE A 334 -2.34 30.12 -24.20
C PHE A 334 -2.43 31.45 -24.97
N THR A 335 -2.55 32.56 -24.24
CA THR A 335 -2.63 33.90 -24.85
C THR A 335 -1.31 34.22 -25.54
N ALA A 336 -1.35 34.47 -26.86
CA ALA A 336 -0.17 34.63 -27.71
C ALA A 336 0.78 33.41 -27.70
N GLY A 337 0.25 32.21 -27.46
CA GLY A 337 0.94 30.92 -27.55
C GLY A 337 0.09 29.88 -28.27
N ASP A 338 0.43 28.60 -28.08
CA ASP A 338 -0.28 27.48 -28.72
C ASP A 338 -1.49 27.01 -27.90
N THR A 339 -2.48 26.42 -28.54
CA THR A 339 -3.53 25.65 -27.85
C THR A 339 -3.03 24.23 -27.56
N GLN A 340 -3.23 23.77 -26.32
CA GLN A 340 -2.87 22.42 -25.88
C GLN A 340 -4.12 21.63 -25.49
N PHE A 341 -4.05 20.30 -25.60
CA PHE A 341 -5.14 19.39 -25.26
C PHE A 341 -4.65 18.24 -24.39
N LEU A 342 -5.39 17.92 -23.34
CA LEU A 342 -5.19 16.73 -22.52
C LEU A 342 -6.51 15.99 -22.37
N ARG A 343 -6.45 14.66 -22.28
CA ARG A 343 -7.63 13.81 -22.13
C ARG A 343 -7.41 12.77 -21.03
N VAL A 344 -8.47 12.46 -20.30
CA VAL A 344 -8.49 11.34 -19.34
C VAL A 344 -9.87 10.69 -19.34
N SER A 345 -9.93 9.39 -19.65
CA SER A 345 -11.19 8.66 -19.74
C SER A 345 -11.82 8.39 -18.38
N ASN A 346 -11.00 7.98 -17.40
CA ASN A 346 -11.44 7.71 -16.03
C ASN A 346 -10.48 8.37 -15.02
N PRO A 347 -10.79 9.60 -14.59
CA PRO A 347 -10.01 10.29 -13.58
C PRO A 347 -9.96 9.55 -12.26
N LEU A 348 -11.04 8.91 -11.83
CA LEU A 348 -11.09 8.23 -10.53
C LEU A 348 -10.06 7.08 -10.43
N ASN A 349 -9.70 6.47 -11.55
CA ASN A 349 -8.67 5.42 -11.62
C ASN A 349 -7.23 5.97 -11.65
N THR A 350 -7.05 7.25 -11.98
CA THR A 350 -5.75 7.83 -12.30
C THR A 350 -5.33 8.95 -11.35
N TRP A 351 -6.29 9.71 -10.82
CA TRP A 351 -6.10 10.84 -9.94
C TRP A 351 -6.07 10.37 -8.48
N GLU A 352 -4.88 10.36 -7.91
CA GLU A 352 -4.68 10.03 -6.50
C GLU A 352 -5.49 10.98 -5.60
N LEU A 353 -6.27 10.41 -4.66
CA LEU A 353 -7.20 11.17 -3.80
C LEU A 353 -8.14 12.10 -4.57
N GLY A 354 -8.47 11.74 -5.82
CA GLY A 354 -9.30 12.53 -6.72
C GLY A 354 -8.66 13.82 -7.20
N ARG A 355 -7.33 13.94 -7.16
CA ARG A 355 -6.59 15.15 -7.57
C ARG A 355 -5.83 14.91 -8.86
N GLY A 356 -6.24 15.62 -9.92
CA GLY A 356 -5.47 15.74 -11.16
C GLY A 356 -4.65 17.02 -11.14
N HIS A 357 -3.39 16.94 -11.55
CA HIS A 357 -2.49 18.09 -11.62
C HIS A 357 -1.98 18.27 -13.03
N ILE A 358 -2.19 19.46 -13.59
CA ILE A 358 -1.62 19.88 -14.87
C ILE A 358 -0.62 21.00 -14.60
N LYS A 359 0.62 20.78 -15.03
CA LYS A 359 1.65 21.80 -15.03
C LYS A 359 1.64 22.55 -16.36
N LEU A 360 1.43 23.84 -16.28
CA LEU A 360 1.50 24.81 -17.36
C LEU A 360 2.89 25.46 -17.33
N THR A 361 3.53 25.54 -18.49
CA THR A 361 4.92 25.97 -18.62
C THR A 361 5.12 26.88 -19.83
N GLY A 362 6.25 27.61 -19.83
CA GLY A 362 6.67 28.48 -20.92
C GLY A 362 6.83 29.93 -20.48
N TRP A 363 7.82 30.61 -21.06
CA TRP A 363 8.09 32.04 -20.85
C TRP A 363 7.88 32.80 -22.14
N TRP A 364 7.10 33.87 -22.11
CA TRP A 364 6.80 34.70 -23.27
C TRP A 364 7.91 35.74 -23.51
N PRO A 365 8.33 35.97 -24.78
CA PRO A 365 7.96 35.20 -25.97
C PRO A 365 8.76 33.90 -26.06
N GLY A 366 8.08 32.75 -26.11
CA GLY A 366 8.73 31.43 -26.14
C GLY A 366 7.73 30.29 -26.42
N ARG A 367 8.12 29.06 -26.10
CA ARG A 367 7.23 27.89 -26.29
C ARG A 367 6.39 27.66 -25.04
N SER A 368 5.07 27.57 -25.21
CA SER A 368 4.13 27.12 -24.18
C SER A 368 4.07 25.60 -24.09
N GLY A 369 3.74 25.07 -22.90
CA GLY A 369 3.54 23.63 -22.71
C GLY A 369 2.55 23.33 -21.59
N ALA A 370 1.89 22.18 -21.70
CA ALA A 370 1.01 21.65 -20.67
C ALA A 370 1.20 20.13 -20.56
N ALA A 371 1.31 19.59 -19.35
CA ALA A 371 1.45 18.16 -19.10
C ALA A 371 0.83 17.76 -17.76
N TRP A 372 0.38 16.51 -17.67
CA TRP A 372 0.05 15.88 -16.39
C TRP A 372 1.32 15.76 -15.52
N VAL A 373 1.15 15.89 -14.21
CA VAL A 373 2.21 15.66 -13.21
C VAL A 373 1.85 14.48 -12.33
#